data_AF-X1JZS8-F1
#
_entry.id   AF-X1JZS8-F1
#
_cell.length_a   1.000
_cell.length_b   1.000
_cell.length_c   1.000
_cell.angle_alpha   90.00
_cell.angle_beta   90.00
_cell.angle_gamma   90.00
#
_symmetry.space_group_name_H-M   'P 1'
#
loop_
_entity.id
_entity.type
_entity.pdbx_description
1 polymer ?
#
loop_
_entity_poly.entity_id
_entity_poly.type
_entity_poly.pdbx_seq_one_letter_code
_entity_poly.pdbx_strand_id
1 'polypeptide(L)'
;MRTLIDQYYADKGKYPYSLQALVDEKYLRAIPIDPITRSSETWIQMPEIMSEEDLILAVEPGIADVLSGSEMKSLDGTLYSTW
;
A
#
# COMPACT_ATOMS: atom_id res chain seq x y z
N MET A 1 4.94 1.35 9.03
CA MET A 1 4.60 0.62 7.79
C MET A 1 4.59 1.58 6.62
N ARG A 2 3.73 2.61 6.66
CA ARG A 2 3.70 3.73 5.70
C ARG A 2 5.07 4.35 5.41
N THR A 3 5.80 4.73 6.46
CA THR A 3 7.16 5.29 6.33
C THR A 3 8.14 4.39 5.56
N LEU A 4 7.97 3.06 5.61
CA LEU A 4 8.85 2.13 4.89
C LEU A 4 8.47 2.03 3.41
N ILE A 5 7.19 2.21 3.08
CA ILE A 5 6.71 2.32 1.71
C ILE A 5 7.27 3.59 1.08
N ASP A 6 7.18 4.72 1.78
CA ASP A 6 7.74 5.99 1.34
C ASP A 6 9.26 5.89 1.15
N GLN A 7 9.95 5.21 2.08
CA GLN A 7 11.39 4.97 1.98
C GLN A 7 11.74 4.09 0.78
N TYR A 8 10.96 3.02 0.54
CA TYR A 8 11.14 2.16 -0.61
C TYR A 8 11.02 2.94 -1.92
N TYR A 9 10.00 3.82 -2.01
CA TYR A 9 9.83 4.72 -3.16
C TYR A 9 11.00 5.71 -3.29
N ALA A 10 11.48 6.28 -2.20
CA ALA A 10 12.64 7.18 -2.23
C ALA A 10 13.93 6.49 -2.70
N ASP A 11 14.12 5.22 -2.32
CA ASP A 11 15.32 4.45 -2.66
C ASP A 11 15.26 3.83 -4.07
N LYS A 12 14.09 3.38 -4.52
CA LYS A 12 13.91 2.64 -5.79
C LYS A 12 13.23 3.45 -6.89
N GLY A 13 12.58 4.56 -6.56
CA GLY A 13 11.76 5.35 -7.47
C GLY A 13 10.45 4.67 -7.90
N LYS A 14 10.02 3.62 -7.20
CA LYS A 14 8.79 2.88 -7.48
C LYS A 14 8.19 2.33 -6.20
N TYR A 15 6.88 2.16 -6.16
CA TYR A 15 6.22 1.54 -5.02
C TYR A 15 6.37 0.01 -5.05
N PRO A 16 6.39 -0.65 -3.88
CA PRO A 16 6.46 -2.11 -3.80
C PRO A 16 5.15 -2.74 -4.31
N TYR A 17 5.24 -3.87 -5.01
CA TYR A 17 4.04 -4.57 -5.53
C TYR A 17 3.20 -5.22 -4.42
N SER A 18 3.82 -5.52 -3.28
CA SER A 18 3.18 -6.15 -2.12
C SER A 18 3.91 -5.79 -0.83
N LEU A 19 3.22 -5.93 0.30
CA LEU A 19 3.85 -5.90 1.62
C LEU A 19 4.96 -6.95 1.77
N GLN A 20 4.83 -8.07 1.07
CA GLN A 20 5.85 -9.12 1.06
C GLN A 20 7.14 -8.64 0.39
N ALA A 21 7.05 -7.81 -0.65
CA ALA A 21 8.22 -7.23 -1.32
C ALA A 21 9.10 -6.42 -0.34
N LEU A 22 8.47 -5.70 0.59
CA LEU A 22 9.19 -4.97 1.63
C LEU A 22 9.92 -5.92 2.60
N VAL A 23 9.37 -7.11 2.86
CA VAL A 23 10.03 -8.13 3.69
C VAL A 23 11.19 -8.77 2.94
N ASP A 24 10.98 -9.10 1.67
CA ASP A 24 11.99 -9.75 0.82
C ASP A 24 13.18 -8.82 0.57
N GLU A 25 12.92 -7.52 0.35
CA GLU A 25 13.96 -6.49 0.22
C GLU A 25 14.48 -5.96 1.57
N LYS A 26 14.08 -6.59 2.69
CA LYS A 26 14.56 -6.29 4.06
C LYS A 26 14.27 -4.87 4.56
N TYR A 27 13.31 -4.17 3.97
CA TYR A 27 12.74 -2.94 4.56
C TYR A 27 11.88 -3.27 5.78
N LEU A 28 11.17 -4.41 5.74
CA LEU A 28 10.47 -5.01 6.87
C LEU A 28 11.20 -6.29 7.30
N ARG A 29 11.29 -6.53 8.60
CA ARG A 29 11.78 -7.82 9.12
C ARG A 29 10.73 -8.92 8.98
N ALA A 30 9.47 -8.56 9.15
CA ALA A 30 8.28 -9.36 8.96
C ALA A 30 7.08 -8.41 8.89
N ILE A 31 5.95 -8.88 8.36
CA ILE A 31 4.71 -8.09 8.36
C ILE A 31 4.26 -7.91 9.81
N PRO A 32 4.17 -6.67 10.35
CA PRO A 32 3.70 -6.44 11.71
C PRO A 32 2.27 -6.95 11.90
N ILE A 33 1.93 -7.32 13.12
CA ILE A 33 0.56 -7.65 13.48
C ILE A 33 -0.24 -6.34 13.58
N ASP A 34 -1.39 -6.29 12.93
CA ASP A 34 -2.33 -5.18 13.03
C ASP A 34 -2.82 -5.05 14.50
N PRO A 35 -2.65 -3.90 15.16
CA PRO A 35 -3.06 -3.73 16.55
C PRO A 35 -4.58 -3.79 16.77
N ILE A 36 -5.39 -3.58 15.71
CA ILE A 36 -6.85 -3.55 15.81
C ILE A 36 -7.44 -4.95 15.68
N THR A 37 -7.08 -5.68 14.62
CA THR A 37 -7.59 -7.03 14.33
C THR A 37 -6.72 -8.13 14.94
N ARG A 38 -5.56 -7.78 15.49
CA ARG A 38 -4.53 -8.70 16.02
C ARG A 38 -4.01 -9.71 15.01
N SER A 39 -4.05 -9.37 13.72
CA SER A 39 -3.62 -10.26 12.63
C SER A 39 -2.66 -9.55 11.69
N SER A 40 -1.64 -10.23 11.18
CA SER A 40 -0.73 -9.68 10.16
C SER A 40 -1.28 -9.79 8.74
N GLU A 41 -2.39 -10.51 8.55
CA GLU A 41 -3.01 -10.76 7.24
C GLU A 41 -4.15 -9.80 6.91
N THR A 42 -4.55 -8.97 7.88
CA THR A 42 -5.66 -8.03 7.71
C THR A 42 -5.21 -6.69 7.16
N TRP A 43 -3.94 -6.49 6.83
CA TRP A 43 -3.51 -5.24 6.24
C TRP A 43 -4.13 -5.06 4.84
N ILE A 44 -4.92 -4.00 4.69
CA ILE A 44 -5.48 -3.58 3.41
C ILE A 44 -4.41 -2.80 2.67
N GLN A 45 -4.00 -3.33 1.52
CA GLN A 45 -3.03 -2.72 0.62
C GLN A 45 -3.75 -1.71 -0.27
N MET A 46 -3.29 -0.45 -0.23
CA MET A 46 -3.84 0.62 -1.05
C MET A 46 -2.88 0.91 -2.21
N PRO A 47 -3.32 0.68 -3.45
CA PRO A 47 -2.51 0.99 -4.62
C PRO A 47 -2.23 2.50 -4.71
N GLU A 48 -1.14 2.86 -5.37
CA GLU A 48 -0.85 4.24 -5.72
C GLU A 48 -1.96 4.82 -6.61
N ILE A 49 -2.17 6.12 -6.46
CA ILE A 49 -3.09 6.85 -7.33
C ILE A 49 -2.38 7.00 -8.67
N MET A 50 -2.76 6.16 -9.62
CA MET A 50 -2.24 6.21 -10.98
C MET A 50 -2.76 7.44 -11.70
N SER A 51 -1.90 8.11 -12.46
CA SER A 51 -2.32 9.18 -13.35
C SER A 51 -3.03 8.58 -14.57
N GLU A 52 -3.82 9.40 -15.29
CA GLU A 52 -4.52 8.96 -16.50
C GLU A 52 -3.54 8.42 -17.56
N GLU A 53 -2.34 9.02 -17.64
CA GLU A 53 -1.21 8.56 -18.46
C GLU A 53 -0.71 7.16 -18.06
N ASP A 54 -0.61 6.85 -16.77
CA ASP A 54 -0.14 5.55 -16.29
C ASP A 54 -1.18 4.44 -16.57
N LEU A 55 -2.47 4.78 -16.49
CA LEU A 55 -3.56 3.88 -16.86
C LEU A 55 -3.54 3.55 -18.36
N ILE A 56 -3.25 4.56 -19.20
CA ILE A 56 -3.09 4.38 -20.65
C ILE A 56 -1.84 3.52 -20.95
N LEU A 57 -0.77 3.70 -20.20
CA LEU A 57 0.47 2.93 -20.30
C LEU A 57 0.38 1.52 -19.69
N ALA A 58 -0.77 1.14 -19.11
CA ALA A 58 -0.98 -0.13 -18.42
C ALA A 58 0.12 -0.44 -17.39
N VAL A 59 0.62 0.60 -16.71
CA VAL A 59 1.57 0.44 -15.63
C VAL A 59 0.86 -0.28 -14.48
N GLU A 60 1.51 -1.27 -13.86
CA GLU A 60 0.95 -1.93 -12.69
C GLU A 60 1.12 -1.02 -11.46
N PRO A 61 0.04 -0.66 -10.74
CA PRO A 61 0.15 0.19 -9.56
C PRO A 61 0.88 -0.53 -8.45
N GLY A 62 1.92 0.09 -7.90
CA GLY A 62 2.50 -0.35 -6.63
C GLY A 62 1.64 0.08 -5.44
N ILE A 63 2.04 -0.33 -4.25
CA ILE A 63 1.32 0.01 -3.01
C ILE A 63 1.89 1.30 -2.43
N ALA A 64 1.09 2.36 -2.46
CA ALA A 64 1.47 3.63 -1.84
C ALA A 64 1.07 3.71 -0.36
N ASP A 65 -0.01 3.05 0.04
CA ASP A 65 -0.48 3.11 1.42
C ASP A 65 -0.98 1.76 1.94
N VAL A 66 -1.02 1.59 3.25
CA VAL A 66 -1.50 0.39 3.92
C VAL A 66 -2.35 0.78 5.12
N LEU A 67 -3.54 0.19 5.21
CA LEU A 67 -4.52 0.42 6.27
C LEU A 67 -4.79 -0.85 7.06
N SER A 68 -5.18 -0.68 8.32
CA SER A 68 -5.71 -1.79 9.12
C SER A 68 -7.04 -2.28 8.53
N GLY A 69 -7.19 -3.59 8.37
CA GLY A 69 -8.41 -4.22 7.86
C GLY A 69 -9.50 -4.43 8.89
N SER A 70 -9.50 -3.64 9.97
CA SER A 70 -10.71 -3.46 10.75
C SER A 70 -11.85 -3.01 9.81
N GLU A 71 -13.07 -3.54 9.99
CA GLU A 71 -14.28 -3.26 9.17
C GLU A 71 -14.67 -1.78 9.08
N MET A 72 -13.87 -0.87 9.64
CA MET A 72 -13.91 0.55 9.36
C MET A 72 -13.39 0.80 7.94
N LYS A 73 -14.18 0.36 6.95
CA LYS A 73 -14.21 0.99 5.63
C LYS A 73 -14.20 2.49 5.87
N SER A 74 -13.37 3.22 5.13
CA SER A 74 -13.57 4.66 4.99
C SER A 74 -15.07 4.88 4.73
N LEU A 75 -15.70 5.71 5.54
CA LEU A 75 -17.15 5.90 5.61
C LEU A 75 -17.76 6.36 4.27
N ASP A 76 -16.90 6.72 3.31
CA ASP A 76 -17.25 7.64 2.24
C ASP A 76 -17.46 7.01 0.87
N GLY A 77 -17.22 5.70 0.69
CA GLY A 77 -17.65 4.96 -0.52
C GLY A 77 -17.30 5.63 -1.86
N THR A 78 -16.30 6.52 -1.88
CA THR A 78 -16.08 7.42 -3.01
C THR A 78 -14.97 6.86 -3.87
N LEU A 79 -15.33 6.61 -5.12
CA LEU A 79 -14.40 6.36 -6.21
C LEU A 79 -13.37 7.49 -6.22
N TYR A 80 -12.09 7.13 -6.17
CA TYR A 80 -10.93 7.98 -6.35
C TYR A 80 -10.85 8.52 -7.80
N SER A 81 -11.84 9.31 -8.22
CA SER A 81 -11.78 10.08 -9.48
C SER A 81 -11.98 11.58 -9.29
N THR A 82 -12.00 12.05 -8.03
CA THR A 82 -11.98 13.48 -7.73
C THR A 82 -11.38 13.69 -6.36
N TRP A 83 -10.06 13.92 -6.30
CA TRP A 83 -9.46 15.07 -5.62
C TRP A 83 -7.94 15.06 -5.80
#